data_AF-B8AUD8-F1
#
_entry.id   AF-B8AUD8-F1
#
_cell.length_a   1.000
_cell.length_b   1.000
_cell.length_c   1.000
_cell.angle_alpha   90.00
_cell.angle_beta   90.00
_cell.angle_gamma   90.00
#
_symmetry.space_group_name_H-M   'P 1'
#
loop_
_entity.id
_entity.type
_entity.pdbx_description
1 polymer ?
#
loop_
_entity_poly.entity_id
_entity_poly.type
_entity_poly.pdbx_seq_one_letter_code
_entity_poly.pdbx_strand_id
1 'polypeptide(L)'
;MSPRVRMSVARWLPSSPAHGKTKSRRSSSAVRPTLLVIAVTVIAVLLVAVVFGGAGRWTLSGGGDTSWVSAGARVVINAVSGQQRDGDDPVAAAVEPRNDRLLGGLLSPDFDDSSCLSRYRAGLYRRQSPHAVSPHLVASFRRYESIHRRCGPGTSAYERAVERLRSPPPSNTSDAECRYLVWTPLEGLGNRMLTLTSAFLYALLTDRVLLFHHPAGEGLRDLFCEPFPGSTWTLPEGDFPFSGMQGFNARTRESLGNALRRGEGAAKDHPPPPPPWMYVHLRHDYNRNANDPRFFCDDGQDALRRVGWVVLLSDNYFVPGLFLVPRFERALSRMLPRRDAAFHHLGRYLLHPSNTVWGMVARYHASYMACANERVGIQLM
;
A
#
# COMPACT_ATOMS: atom_id res chain seq x y z
N MET A 1 10.91 75.01 40.80
CA MET A 1 10.11 75.05 39.56
C MET A 1 9.52 73.66 39.27
N SER A 2 8.52 73.59 38.41
CA SER A 2 7.97 72.34 37.83
C SER A 2 8.83 71.86 36.63
N PRO A 3 8.60 70.69 35.98
CA PRO A 3 7.37 69.89 35.95
C PRO A 3 7.49 68.40 36.31
N ARG A 4 6.31 67.76 36.39
CA ARG A 4 6.10 66.31 36.59
C ARG A 4 5.85 65.62 35.25
N VAL A 5 6.20 64.33 35.15
CA VAL A 5 5.44 63.34 34.35
C VAL A 5 5.23 62.09 35.20
N ARG A 6 4.06 61.45 35.12
CA ARG A 6 3.75 60.16 35.75
C ARG A 6 3.79 59.05 34.71
N MET A 7 4.24 57.86 35.10
CA MET A 7 3.79 56.59 34.49
C MET A 7 3.02 55.78 35.52
N SER A 8 1.87 55.23 35.12
CA SER A 8 0.97 54.49 36.01
C SER A 8 1.17 52.98 35.85
N VAL A 9 1.42 52.27 36.96
CA VAL A 9 1.41 50.81 37.00
C VAL A 9 0.01 50.32 37.37
N ALA A 10 -0.72 49.78 36.40
CA ALA A 10 -2.06 49.25 36.63
C ALA A 10 -2.03 47.71 36.80
N ARG A 11 -2.07 47.23 38.05
CA ARG A 11 -2.44 45.84 38.32
C ARG A 11 -3.96 45.70 38.16
N TRP A 12 -4.41 44.76 37.33
CA TRP A 12 -5.79 44.31 37.28
C TRP A 12 -5.89 42.81 37.53
N LEU A 13 -6.58 42.45 38.61
CA LEU A 13 -7.10 41.11 38.86
C LEU A 13 -8.49 41.00 38.21
N PRO A 14 -8.85 39.84 37.64
CA PRO A 14 -10.24 39.40 37.56
C PRO A 14 -10.53 38.36 38.65
N SER A 15 -11.63 38.59 39.38
CA SER A 15 -12.16 37.70 40.41
C SER A 15 -12.86 36.46 39.83
N SER A 16 -12.82 35.35 40.57
CA SER A 16 -13.72 34.21 40.34
C SER A 16 -15.10 34.43 40.98
N PRO A 17 -16.21 34.14 40.30
CA PRO A 17 -17.49 33.80 40.92
C PRO A 17 -17.68 32.27 41.01
N ALA A 18 -18.66 31.81 41.80
CA ALA A 18 -18.75 30.42 42.26
C ALA A 18 -19.70 29.50 41.45
N HIS A 19 -19.50 28.20 41.68
CA HIS A 19 -20.35 27.04 41.35
C HIS A 19 -21.67 27.23 40.57
N GLY A 20 -21.70 26.73 39.33
CA GLY A 20 -22.90 26.19 38.69
C GLY A 20 -22.77 24.67 38.49
N LYS A 21 -23.50 23.84 39.25
CA LYS A 21 -23.50 22.37 39.07
C LYS A 21 -24.43 21.96 37.91
N THR A 22 -23.93 21.92 36.69
CA THR A 22 -24.66 21.33 35.55
C THR A 22 -24.77 19.81 35.71
N LYS A 23 -26.00 19.29 35.78
CA LYS A 23 -26.25 17.85 35.95
C LYS A 23 -25.82 17.06 34.71
N SER A 24 -25.13 15.94 34.95
CA SER A 24 -24.93 14.90 33.95
C SER A 24 -26.27 14.46 33.35
N ARG A 25 -26.33 14.37 32.01
CA ARG A 25 -27.44 13.76 31.29
C ARG A 25 -26.92 12.74 30.28
N ARG A 26 -26.32 11.65 30.80
CA ARG A 26 -26.05 10.43 30.01
C ARG A 26 -27.34 10.01 29.29
N SER A 27 -27.35 10.12 27.96
CA SER A 27 -28.42 9.55 27.14
C SER A 27 -28.19 8.04 27.05
N SER A 28 -28.75 7.28 27.98
CA SER A 28 -28.83 5.82 27.86
C SER A 28 -29.89 5.49 26.81
N SER A 29 -29.46 5.07 25.61
CA SER A 29 -30.37 4.50 24.62
C SER A 29 -30.97 3.20 25.16
N ALA A 30 -32.21 3.29 25.64
CA ALA A 30 -32.96 2.11 26.06
C ALA A 30 -33.19 1.21 24.84
N VAL A 31 -32.43 0.10 24.78
CA VAL A 31 -32.64 -0.94 23.78
C VAL A 31 -34.07 -1.46 23.96
N ARG A 32 -34.93 -1.22 22.96
CA ARG A 32 -36.34 -1.62 23.02
C ARG A 32 -36.40 -3.13 23.29
N PRO A 33 -37.20 -3.62 24.27
CA PRO A 33 -37.18 -5.03 24.66
C PRO A 33 -37.50 -5.97 23.48
N THR A 34 -38.30 -5.52 22.51
CA THR A 34 -38.54 -6.23 21.24
C THR A 34 -37.27 -6.48 20.41
N LEU A 35 -36.32 -5.54 20.34
CA LEU A 35 -35.04 -5.77 19.65
C LEU A 35 -34.17 -6.79 20.37
N LEU A 36 -34.20 -6.79 21.71
CA LEU A 36 -33.49 -7.79 22.52
C LEU A 36 -34.10 -9.19 22.34
N VAL A 37 -35.44 -9.30 22.34
CA VAL A 37 -36.14 -10.55 22.05
C VAL A 37 -35.84 -11.06 20.63
N ILE A 38 -35.86 -10.19 19.62
CA ILE A 38 -35.50 -10.56 18.23
C ILE A 38 -34.04 -11.02 18.13
N ALA A 39 -33.09 -10.34 18.77
CA ALA A 39 -31.69 -10.76 18.77
C ALA A 39 -31.51 -12.13 19.45
N VAL A 40 -32.14 -12.36 20.60
CA VAL A 40 -32.07 -13.62 21.33
C VAL A 40 -32.73 -14.76 20.55
N THR A 41 -33.89 -14.54 19.91
CA THR A 41 -34.54 -15.59 19.11
C THR A 41 -33.77 -15.92 17.83
N VAL A 42 -33.19 -14.93 17.14
CA VAL A 42 -32.31 -15.18 15.99
C VAL A 42 -31.07 -15.97 16.39
N ILE A 43 -30.41 -15.61 17.51
CA ILE A 43 -29.26 -16.36 18.03
C ILE A 43 -29.66 -17.79 18.43
N ALA A 44 -30.81 -17.97 19.09
CA ALA A 44 -31.32 -19.30 19.44
C ALA A 44 -31.62 -20.17 18.20
N VAL A 45 -32.25 -19.61 17.17
CA VAL A 45 -32.53 -20.30 15.90
C VAL A 45 -31.24 -20.66 15.17
N LEU A 46 -30.24 -19.79 15.15
CA LEU A 46 -28.92 -20.09 14.56
C LEU A 46 -28.18 -21.19 15.34
N LEU A 47 -28.22 -21.18 16.67
CA LEU A 47 -27.63 -22.24 17.50
C LEU A 47 -28.35 -23.58 17.29
N VAL A 48 -29.69 -23.59 17.19
CA VAL A 48 -30.46 -24.79 16.83
C VAL A 48 -30.11 -25.26 15.42
N ALA A 49 -29.97 -24.36 14.44
CA ALA A 49 -29.55 -24.72 13.08
C ALA A 49 -28.14 -25.33 13.02
N VAL A 50 -27.21 -24.87 13.87
CA VAL A 50 -25.85 -25.46 13.97
C VAL A 50 -25.86 -26.80 14.70
N VAL A 51 -26.61 -26.93 15.81
CA VAL A 51 -26.65 -28.16 16.63
C VAL A 51 -27.41 -29.29 15.92
N PHE A 52 -28.52 -29.00 15.24
CA PHE A 52 -29.35 -30.00 14.55
C PHE A 52 -29.09 -30.09 13.04
N GLY A 53 -28.41 -29.11 12.43
CA GLY A 53 -27.96 -29.19 11.03
C GLY A 53 -26.82 -30.17 10.78
N GLY A 54 -26.19 -30.70 11.84
CA GLY A 54 -25.09 -31.67 11.78
C GLY A 54 -25.42 -33.05 11.20
N ALA A 55 -26.65 -33.28 10.69
CA ALA A 55 -27.06 -34.54 10.06
C ALA A 55 -28.19 -34.34 9.01
N GLY A 56 -27.93 -33.64 7.90
CA GLY A 56 -28.97 -33.37 6.88
C GLY A 56 -28.45 -33.20 5.45
N ARG A 57 -28.53 -34.26 4.64
CA ARG A 57 -28.16 -34.25 3.20
C ARG A 57 -29.31 -33.70 2.35
N TRP A 58 -29.31 -32.39 2.09
CA TRP A 58 -30.31 -31.75 1.21
C TRP A 58 -29.85 -31.72 -0.25
N THR A 59 -30.28 -32.73 -1.02
CA THR A 59 -30.18 -32.72 -2.49
C THR A 59 -31.49 -32.23 -3.10
N LEU A 60 -31.49 -31.04 -3.72
CA LEU A 60 -32.51 -30.67 -4.70
C LEU A 60 -32.09 -31.20 -6.08
N SER A 61 -33.07 -31.73 -6.82
CA SER A 61 -32.86 -32.38 -8.12
C SER A 61 -33.62 -31.64 -9.22
N GLY A 62 -33.12 -31.75 -10.46
CA GLY A 62 -33.60 -31.02 -11.63
C GLY A 62 -32.80 -29.74 -11.89
N GLY A 63 -32.27 -29.52 -13.10
CA GLY A 63 -32.26 -30.39 -14.28
C GLY A 63 -32.09 -29.57 -15.56
N GLY A 64 -30.99 -29.79 -16.29
CA GLY A 64 -30.68 -29.06 -17.52
C GLY A 64 -29.19 -29.08 -17.83
N ASP A 65 -28.81 -29.85 -18.84
CA ASP A 65 -27.42 -29.99 -19.27
C ASP A 65 -26.88 -28.74 -19.98
N THR A 66 -25.59 -28.45 -19.76
CA THR A 66 -24.66 -28.33 -20.89
C THR A 66 -23.21 -28.54 -20.46
N SER A 67 -22.47 -29.27 -21.30
CA SER A 67 -20.99 -29.42 -21.32
C SER A 67 -20.29 -28.05 -21.13
N TRP A 68 -19.10 -27.92 -20.53
CA TRP A 68 -17.90 -28.74 -20.81
C TRP A 68 -17.06 -29.10 -19.59
N VAL A 69 -16.55 -30.33 -19.59
CA VAL A 69 -15.52 -30.82 -18.65
C VAL A 69 -14.39 -31.52 -19.43
N SER A 70 -13.18 -30.98 -19.33
CA SER A 70 -11.93 -31.70 -19.60
C SER A 70 -11.18 -31.84 -18.26
N ALA A 71 -11.29 -32.96 -17.55
CA ALA A 71 -10.69 -34.27 -17.86
C ALA A 71 -9.15 -34.24 -17.85
N GLY A 72 -8.57 -34.62 -16.70
CA GLY A 72 -7.12 -34.77 -16.51
C GLY A 72 -6.74 -35.11 -15.06
N ALA A 73 -5.83 -36.07 -14.89
CA ALA A 73 -5.10 -36.39 -13.65
C ALA A 73 -5.87 -36.92 -12.40
N ARG A 74 -6.42 -38.14 -12.51
CA ARG A 74 -6.42 -39.19 -11.45
C ARG A 74 -6.30 -40.56 -12.11
N VAL A 75 -5.97 -41.62 -11.31
CA VAL A 75 -5.62 -43.00 -11.75
C VAL A 75 -4.19 -43.04 -12.33
N VAL A 76 -3.21 -43.85 -11.87
CA VAL A 76 -3.07 -44.86 -10.77
C VAL A 76 -1.53 -45.01 -10.47
N ILE A 77 -0.93 -45.74 -9.52
CA ILE A 77 -1.30 -46.77 -8.52
C ILE A 77 -0.34 -46.70 -7.30
N ASN A 78 -0.66 -47.40 -6.20
CA ASN A 78 0.32 -47.76 -5.15
C ASN A 78 1.06 -49.06 -5.53
N ALA A 79 2.38 -49.04 -5.72
CA ALA A 79 3.19 -50.27 -5.82
C ALA A 79 4.70 -50.04 -5.61
N VAL A 80 5.20 -50.11 -4.37
CA VAL A 80 6.59 -50.52 -4.08
C VAL A 80 6.60 -51.40 -2.82
N SER A 81 6.96 -52.67 -2.99
CA SER A 81 7.36 -53.57 -1.90
C SER A 81 8.19 -54.71 -2.53
N GLY A 82 9.51 -54.66 -2.32
CA GLY A 82 10.48 -55.63 -2.83
C GLY A 82 10.78 -55.51 -4.34
N GLN A 83 11.97 -55.03 -4.70
CA GLN A 83 13.09 -55.90 -5.13
C GLN A 83 14.33 -55.03 -5.41
N GLN A 84 15.53 -55.58 -5.18
CA GLN A 84 16.80 -54.84 -5.28
C GLN A 84 17.57 -55.19 -6.56
N ARG A 85 18.13 -54.18 -7.26
CA ARG A 85 19.33 -54.31 -8.13
C ARG A 85 19.90 -52.96 -8.58
N ASP A 86 21.19 -52.99 -8.95
CA ASP A 86 22.08 -51.86 -9.25
C ASP A 86 21.70 -51.00 -10.47
N GLY A 87 22.24 -49.78 -10.49
CA GLY A 87 22.29 -48.89 -11.64
C GLY A 87 22.53 -47.43 -11.22
N ASP A 88 23.75 -46.91 -11.40
CA ASP A 88 24.07 -45.50 -11.14
C ASP A 88 23.41 -44.59 -12.18
N ASP A 89 22.60 -43.62 -11.73
CA ASP A 89 22.61 -42.27 -12.27
C ASP A 89 21.91 -41.28 -11.30
N PRO A 90 22.64 -40.33 -10.67
CA PRO A 90 22.04 -39.39 -9.73
C PRO A 90 21.33 -38.25 -10.47
N VAL A 91 20.10 -38.52 -10.93
CA VAL A 91 19.16 -37.45 -11.29
C VAL A 91 18.93 -36.59 -10.04
N ALA A 92 19.63 -35.46 -9.98
CA ALA A 92 19.65 -34.57 -8.83
C ALA A 92 18.27 -33.94 -8.63
N ALA A 93 17.42 -34.61 -7.84
CA ALA A 93 16.19 -34.04 -7.32
C ALA A 93 16.56 -32.78 -6.53
N ALA A 94 16.33 -31.61 -7.14
CA ALA A 94 16.65 -30.33 -6.55
C ALA A 94 15.85 -30.17 -5.25
N VAL A 95 16.52 -30.36 -4.11
CA VAL A 95 15.95 -30.10 -2.79
C VAL A 95 15.84 -28.59 -2.64
N GLU A 96 14.72 -28.05 -3.14
CA GLU A 96 14.30 -26.67 -2.93
C GLU A 96 14.58 -26.27 -1.47
N PRO A 97 15.49 -25.31 -1.22
CA PRO A 97 15.95 -25.03 0.12
C PRO A 97 14.74 -24.59 0.95
N ARG A 98 14.50 -25.29 2.08
CA ARG A 98 13.33 -25.06 2.95
C ARG A 98 13.09 -23.58 3.27
N ASN A 99 14.16 -22.78 3.30
CA ASN A 99 14.12 -21.32 3.40
C ASN A 99 14.75 -20.67 2.16
N ASP A 100 14.03 -20.56 1.05
CA ASP A 100 14.43 -19.64 -0.02
C ASP A 100 14.47 -18.20 0.54
N ARG A 101 15.68 -17.66 0.61
CA ARG A 101 16.02 -16.33 1.12
C ARG A 101 15.48 -15.20 0.22
N LEU A 102 15.31 -15.44 -1.08
CA LEU A 102 14.93 -14.42 -2.07
C LEU A 102 13.44 -14.46 -2.44
N LEU A 103 12.68 -15.41 -1.89
CA LEU A 103 11.22 -15.50 -1.95
C LEU A 103 10.64 -15.65 -3.38
N GLY A 104 11.28 -16.45 -4.24
CA GLY A 104 10.96 -16.65 -5.65
C GLY A 104 11.65 -15.63 -6.55
N GLY A 105 12.86 -15.19 -6.18
CA GLY A 105 13.58 -14.09 -6.84
C GLY A 105 12.96 -12.70 -6.59
N LEU A 106 11.92 -12.62 -5.76
CA LEU A 106 11.21 -11.39 -5.41
C LEU A 106 12.18 -10.34 -4.84
N LEU A 107 13.02 -10.73 -3.88
CA LEU A 107 14.02 -9.85 -3.27
C LEU A 107 15.30 -9.82 -4.12
N SER A 108 15.97 -8.67 -4.14
CA SER A 108 17.33 -8.56 -4.66
C SER A 108 18.34 -9.07 -3.61
N PRO A 109 19.46 -9.71 -4.00
CA PRO A 109 20.56 -10.04 -3.10
C PRO A 109 21.41 -8.82 -2.72
N ASP A 110 21.27 -7.68 -3.40
CA ASP A 110 22.12 -6.47 -3.31
C ASP A 110 22.05 -5.69 -1.96
N PHE A 111 21.59 -6.31 -0.87
CA PHE A 111 21.57 -5.70 0.48
C PHE A 111 22.50 -6.42 1.45
N ASP A 112 23.17 -5.65 2.30
CA ASP A 112 23.86 -6.20 3.48
C ASP A 112 22.86 -6.83 4.48
N ASP A 113 23.18 -8.06 4.89
CA ASP A 113 22.43 -8.85 5.87
C ASP A 113 22.31 -8.21 7.26
N SER A 114 23.29 -7.38 7.68
CA SER A 114 23.29 -6.76 9.00
C SER A 114 22.35 -5.55 9.08
N SER A 115 22.30 -4.75 8.00
CA SER A 115 21.50 -3.53 7.88
C SER A 115 20.01 -3.75 8.06
N CYS A 116 19.49 -4.90 7.62
CA CYS A 116 18.08 -5.27 7.71
C CYS A 116 17.90 -6.77 7.90
N LEU A 117 18.07 -7.24 9.14
CA LEU A 117 17.98 -8.66 9.52
C LEU A 117 16.66 -9.31 9.06
N SER A 118 15.55 -8.56 9.08
CA SER A 118 14.23 -9.07 8.69
C SER A 118 14.14 -9.40 7.20
N ARG A 119 14.92 -8.74 6.32
CA ARG A 119 14.87 -8.90 4.86
C ARG A 119 15.01 -10.36 4.44
N TYR A 120 16.05 -11.00 4.97
CA TYR A 120 16.43 -12.37 4.60
C TYR A 120 16.05 -13.41 5.67
N ARG A 121 15.93 -13.01 6.94
CA ARG A 121 15.61 -13.95 8.04
C ARG A 121 14.11 -14.16 8.25
N ALA A 122 13.22 -13.36 7.63
CA ALA A 122 11.78 -13.55 7.74
C ALA A 122 11.28 -14.92 7.24
N GLY A 123 12.01 -15.59 6.34
CA GLY A 123 11.72 -16.96 5.89
C GLY A 123 11.73 -17.97 7.05
N LEU A 124 12.66 -17.82 8.01
CA LEU A 124 12.82 -18.73 9.16
C LEU A 124 11.59 -18.78 10.09
N TYR A 125 10.74 -17.74 10.03
CA TYR A 125 9.59 -17.55 10.93
C TYR A 125 8.24 -17.75 10.22
N ARG A 126 8.23 -17.93 8.89
CA ARG A 126 7.03 -17.99 8.05
C ARG A 126 6.98 -19.31 7.30
N ARG A 127 5.78 -19.91 7.16
CA ARG A 127 5.60 -21.04 6.22
C ARG A 127 5.87 -20.54 4.79
N GLN A 128 6.37 -21.43 3.93
CA GLN A 128 6.48 -21.16 2.49
C GLN A 128 5.12 -20.74 1.93
N SER A 129 5.11 -19.84 0.94
CA SER A 129 3.86 -19.32 0.37
C SER A 129 3.39 -20.18 -0.81
N PRO A 130 2.10 -20.52 -0.90
CA PRO A 130 1.53 -21.17 -2.07
C PRO A 130 1.37 -20.22 -3.28
N HIS A 131 1.61 -18.92 -3.11
CA HIS A 131 1.52 -17.94 -4.20
C HIS A 131 2.85 -17.89 -4.97
N ALA A 132 2.89 -18.59 -6.11
CA ALA A 132 4.01 -18.54 -7.05
C ALA A 132 4.26 -17.11 -7.57
N VAL A 133 5.53 -16.72 -7.68
CA VAL A 133 5.93 -15.39 -8.17
C VAL A 133 6.05 -15.43 -9.70
N SER A 134 5.42 -14.47 -10.39
CA SER A 134 5.56 -14.35 -11.84
C SER A 134 6.97 -13.86 -12.22
N PRO A 135 7.65 -14.47 -13.21
CA PRO A 135 8.90 -13.93 -13.76
C PRO A 135 8.76 -12.49 -14.27
N HIS A 136 7.58 -12.09 -14.75
CA HIS A 136 7.31 -10.70 -15.13
C HIS A 136 7.31 -9.74 -13.94
N LEU A 137 6.89 -10.18 -12.74
CA LEU A 137 6.94 -9.35 -11.53
C LEU A 137 8.39 -9.16 -11.07
N VAL A 138 9.20 -10.23 -11.09
CA VAL A 138 10.64 -10.17 -10.76
C VAL A 138 11.36 -9.23 -11.73
N ALA A 139 11.12 -9.36 -13.04
CA ALA A 139 11.68 -8.47 -14.05
C ALA A 139 11.26 -7.01 -13.85
N SER A 140 9.99 -6.76 -13.50
CA SER A 140 9.49 -5.41 -13.17
C SER A 140 10.17 -4.83 -11.92
N PHE A 141 10.42 -5.63 -10.88
CA PHE A 141 11.13 -5.18 -9.68
C PHE A 141 12.60 -4.85 -9.98
N ARG A 142 13.35 -5.74 -10.64
CA ARG A 142 14.75 -5.47 -11.04
C ARG A 142 14.86 -4.24 -11.97
N ARG A 143 13.90 -4.04 -12.88
CA ARG A 143 13.82 -2.83 -13.72
C ARG A 143 13.47 -1.57 -12.93
N TYR A 144 12.60 -1.67 -11.93
CA TYR A 144 12.29 -0.56 -11.05
C TYR A 144 13.50 -0.16 -10.20
N GLU A 145 14.23 -1.14 -9.66
CA GLU A 145 15.45 -0.90 -8.86
C GLU A 145 16.52 -0.16 -9.69
N SER A 146 16.68 -0.47 -10.98
CA SER A 146 17.61 0.28 -11.85
C SER A 146 17.13 1.69 -12.19
N ILE A 147 15.82 1.90 -12.36
CA ILE A 147 15.22 3.25 -12.47
C ILE A 147 15.48 4.03 -11.17
N HIS A 148 15.23 3.42 -10.01
CA HIS A 148 15.37 4.05 -8.71
C HIS A 148 16.83 4.39 -8.36
N ARG A 149 17.77 3.52 -8.76
CA ARG A 149 19.22 3.75 -8.63
C ARG A 149 19.74 4.86 -9.55
N ARG A 150 19.12 5.07 -10.72
CA ARG A 150 19.49 6.15 -11.67
C ARG A 150 18.84 7.51 -11.34
N CYS A 151 17.59 7.48 -10.88
CA CYS A 151 16.73 8.66 -10.73
C CYS A 151 16.43 9.04 -9.28
N GLY A 152 16.91 8.29 -8.29
CA GLY A 152 16.64 8.50 -6.87
C GLY A 152 17.37 9.70 -6.27
N PRO A 153 17.05 10.08 -5.02
CA PRO A 153 17.71 11.16 -4.30
C PRO A 153 19.23 10.97 -4.22
N GLY A 154 19.99 12.06 -4.33
CA GLY A 154 21.46 12.03 -4.39
C GLY A 154 22.04 11.67 -5.76
N THR A 155 21.23 11.69 -6.82
CA THR A 155 21.69 11.54 -8.21
C THR A 155 21.58 12.86 -8.97
N SER A 156 22.48 13.09 -9.93
CA SER A 156 22.41 14.27 -10.80
C SER A 156 21.15 14.32 -11.68
N ALA A 157 20.51 13.17 -11.93
CA ALA A 157 19.22 13.11 -12.62
C ALA A 157 18.06 13.60 -11.71
N TYR A 158 18.09 13.28 -10.42
CA TYR A 158 17.19 13.84 -9.42
C TYR A 158 17.38 15.36 -9.25
N GLU A 159 18.62 15.82 -9.14
CA GLU A 159 18.95 17.25 -9.04
C GLU A 159 18.42 18.04 -10.25
N ARG A 160 18.66 17.55 -11.48
CA ARG A 160 18.09 18.11 -12.71
C ARG A 160 16.56 18.13 -12.69
N ALA A 161 15.91 17.10 -12.14
CA ALA A 161 14.44 17.00 -12.09
C ALA A 161 13.80 17.91 -11.02
N VAL A 162 14.50 18.16 -9.92
CA VAL A 162 14.10 19.14 -8.89
C VAL A 162 14.29 20.56 -9.42
N GLU A 163 15.38 20.86 -10.14
CA GLU A 163 15.56 22.20 -10.69
C GLU A 163 14.55 22.52 -11.79
N ARG A 164 14.23 21.57 -12.68
CA ARG A 164 13.11 21.70 -13.64
C ARG A 164 11.73 21.89 -12.96
N LEU A 165 11.59 21.51 -11.69
CA LEU A 165 10.36 21.70 -10.90
C LEU A 165 10.30 23.10 -10.26
N ARG A 166 11.43 23.69 -9.88
CA ARG A 166 11.54 25.12 -9.47
C ARG A 166 11.40 26.06 -10.67
N SER A 167 12.05 25.70 -11.76
CA SER A 167 12.32 26.54 -12.93
C SER A 167 11.85 25.83 -14.21
N PRO A 168 10.53 25.77 -14.51
CA PRO A 168 10.03 25.06 -15.68
C PRO A 168 10.51 25.69 -17.00
N PRO A 169 10.98 24.90 -17.98
CA PRO A 169 11.44 25.44 -19.25
C PRO A 169 10.28 26.04 -20.07
N PRO A 170 10.54 27.10 -20.88
CA PRO A 170 9.50 27.78 -21.65
C PRO A 170 8.86 26.90 -22.74
N SER A 171 9.56 25.85 -23.17
CA SER A 171 9.00 24.74 -23.93
C SER A 171 9.13 23.44 -23.12
N ASN A 172 7.99 22.82 -22.81
CA ASN A 172 7.94 21.49 -22.21
C ASN A 172 8.23 20.42 -23.28
N THR A 173 9.50 20.31 -23.67
CA THR A 173 9.97 19.10 -24.37
C THR A 173 9.74 17.91 -23.44
N SER A 174 8.99 16.91 -23.90
CA SER A 174 8.46 15.83 -23.05
C SER A 174 9.50 14.81 -22.56
N ASP A 175 10.78 15.13 -22.70
CA ASP A 175 11.92 14.26 -22.41
C ASP A 175 12.40 14.42 -20.95
N ALA A 176 11.48 14.05 -20.05
CA ALA A 176 11.75 13.90 -18.64
C ALA A 176 12.33 12.50 -18.37
N GLU A 177 13.66 12.39 -18.47
CA GLU A 177 14.49 11.19 -18.20
C GLU A 177 14.06 10.41 -16.93
N CYS A 178 13.61 11.15 -15.93
CA CYS A 178 13.11 10.66 -14.66
C CYS A 178 11.75 11.32 -14.34
N ARG A 179 10.84 10.52 -13.78
CA ARG A 179 9.50 10.95 -13.32
C ARG A 179 9.26 10.44 -11.91
N TYR A 180 8.40 11.12 -11.15
CA TYR A 180 8.31 10.95 -9.71
C TYR A 180 6.87 10.78 -9.21
N LEU A 181 6.71 10.02 -8.13
CA LEU A 181 5.48 9.86 -7.36
C LEU A 181 5.80 10.09 -5.89
N VAL A 182 5.50 11.28 -5.38
CA VAL A 182 5.62 11.60 -3.95
C VAL A 182 4.38 11.08 -3.24
N TRP A 183 4.54 10.13 -2.31
CA TRP A 183 3.47 9.65 -1.44
C TRP A 183 3.63 10.24 -0.04
N THR A 184 2.52 10.79 0.48
CA THR A 184 2.43 11.37 1.83
C THR A 184 1.69 10.40 2.76
N PRO A 185 2.25 10.04 3.93
CA PRO A 185 1.56 9.21 4.91
C PRO A 185 0.35 9.94 5.50
N LEU A 186 -0.75 9.19 5.66
CA LEU A 186 -2.00 9.64 6.25
C LEU A 186 -2.60 8.52 7.12
N GLU A 187 -3.49 8.90 8.04
CA GLU A 187 -4.25 8.00 8.93
C GLU A 187 -3.35 7.04 9.74
N GLY A 188 -3.89 5.91 10.20
CA GLY A 188 -3.17 4.89 10.98
C GLY A 188 -2.24 3.97 10.16
N LEU A 189 -1.35 3.25 10.86
CA LEU A 189 -0.29 2.44 10.24
C LEU A 189 -0.78 1.40 9.22
N GLY A 190 -1.95 0.80 9.43
CA GLY A 190 -2.55 -0.13 8.45
C GLY A 190 -2.85 0.55 7.11
N ASN A 191 -3.51 1.71 7.13
CA ASN A 191 -3.79 2.51 5.94
C ASN A 191 -2.50 2.94 5.26
N ARG A 192 -1.47 3.33 6.03
CA ARG A 192 -0.14 3.66 5.52
C ARG A 192 0.51 2.50 4.77
N MET A 193 0.53 1.29 5.34
CA MET A 193 1.07 0.10 4.67
C MET A 193 0.33 -0.21 3.36
N LEU A 194 -1.01 -0.13 3.39
CA LEU A 194 -1.86 -0.44 2.23
C LEU A 194 -1.72 0.61 1.10
N THR A 195 -1.70 1.89 1.43
CA THR A 195 -1.59 2.98 0.45
C THR A 195 -0.19 3.08 -0.13
N LEU A 196 0.86 2.92 0.68
CA LEU A 196 2.24 2.84 0.23
C LEU A 196 2.46 1.67 -0.74
N THR A 197 1.86 0.51 -0.45
CA THR A 197 1.90 -0.66 -1.36
C THR A 197 1.11 -0.41 -2.66
N SER A 198 0.00 0.35 -2.59
CA SER A 198 -0.77 0.76 -3.76
C SER A 198 -0.04 1.79 -4.62
N ALA A 199 0.63 2.76 -3.99
CA ALA A 199 1.49 3.75 -4.62
C ALA A 199 2.70 3.11 -5.30
N PHE A 200 3.31 2.10 -4.67
CA PHE A 200 4.39 1.32 -5.29
C PHE A 200 3.93 0.56 -6.54
N LEU A 201 2.74 -0.07 -6.53
CA LEU A 201 2.20 -0.67 -7.77
C LEU A 201 1.95 0.36 -8.87
N TYR A 202 1.41 1.53 -8.51
CA TYR A 202 1.22 2.62 -9.47
C TYR A 202 2.55 3.17 -10.03
N ALA A 203 3.59 3.25 -9.20
CA ALA A 203 4.95 3.63 -9.59
C ALA A 203 5.57 2.64 -10.58
N LEU A 204 5.40 1.32 -10.34
CA LEU A 204 5.80 0.24 -11.26
C LEU A 204 5.08 0.31 -12.61
N LEU A 205 3.78 0.67 -12.62
CA LEU A 205 2.96 0.74 -13.83
C LEU A 205 3.19 2.00 -14.68
N THR A 206 3.82 3.04 -14.10
CA THR A 206 3.98 4.35 -14.75
C THR A 206 5.43 4.81 -14.91
N ASP A 207 6.40 3.95 -14.58
CA ASP A 207 7.83 4.29 -14.53
C ASP A 207 8.08 5.60 -13.78
N ARG A 208 7.65 5.63 -12.52
CA ARG A 208 7.87 6.74 -11.58
C ARG A 208 8.70 6.27 -10.39
N VAL A 209 9.65 7.09 -9.95
CA VAL A 209 10.35 6.91 -8.68
C VAL A 209 9.37 7.23 -7.55
N LEU A 210 9.05 6.23 -6.72
CA LEU A 210 8.27 6.42 -5.50
C LEU A 210 9.14 7.11 -4.44
N LEU A 211 8.72 8.28 -3.98
CA LEU A 211 9.37 9.01 -2.90
C LEU A 211 8.44 9.15 -1.69
N PHE A 212 8.94 8.76 -0.53
CA PHE A 212 8.29 8.86 0.76
C PHE A 212 8.52 10.24 1.37
N HIS A 213 7.47 11.07 1.42
CA HIS A 213 7.46 12.32 2.19
C HIS A 213 7.42 11.98 3.69
N HIS A 214 8.31 12.58 4.49
CA HIS A 214 8.50 12.24 5.89
C HIS A 214 8.21 13.42 6.81
N PRO A 215 6.93 13.70 7.11
CA PRO A 215 6.55 14.76 8.04
C PRO A 215 7.21 14.51 9.40
N ALA A 216 7.90 15.54 9.90
CA ALA A 216 8.80 15.43 11.04
C ALA A 216 8.09 14.87 12.29
N GLY A 217 8.63 13.77 12.83
CA GLY A 217 8.12 13.11 14.04
C GLY A 217 7.19 11.92 13.80
N GLU A 218 6.79 11.61 12.56
CA GLU A 218 5.84 10.51 12.28
C GLU A 218 6.45 9.09 12.23
N GLY A 219 7.73 8.92 12.58
CA GLY A 219 8.38 7.65 12.95
C GLY A 219 8.42 6.50 11.91
N LEU A 220 7.80 6.65 10.73
CA LEU A 220 7.62 5.53 9.80
C LEU A 220 8.93 5.03 9.17
N ARG A 221 9.98 5.86 9.14
CA ARG A 221 11.35 5.44 8.77
C ARG A 221 11.96 4.48 9.78
N ASP A 222 11.60 4.59 11.05
CA ASP A 222 12.11 3.74 12.13
C ASP A 222 11.41 2.36 12.15
N LEU A 223 10.31 2.22 11.41
CA LEU A 223 9.54 0.98 11.28
C LEU A 223 10.04 0.07 10.16
N PHE A 224 10.58 0.63 9.07
CA PHE A 224 10.91 -0.13 7.84
C PHE A 224 12.32 0.16 7.32
N CYS A 225 12.97 -0.87 6.79
CA CYS A 225 14.23 -0.75 6.07
C CYS A 225 14.06 -0.11 4.68
N GLU A 226 15.12 0.49 4.14
CA GLU A 226 15.17 0.95 2.75
C GLU A 226 14.88 -0.22 1.77
N PRO A 227 13.91 -0.08 0.84
CA PRO A 227 13.44 -1.18 0.00
C PRO A 227 14.17 -1.36 -1.33
N PHE A 228 14.96 -0.39 -1.79
CA PHE A 228 15.55 -0.38 -3.14
C PHE A 228 17.09 -0.33 -3.07
N PRO A 229 17.85 -1.34 -3.58
CA PRO A 229 19.27 -1.46 -3.27
C PRO A 229 20.14 -0.39 -3.96
N GLY A 230 20.98 0.28 -3.16
CA GLY A 230 21.86 1.36 -3.61
C GLY A 230 21.16 2.71 -3.80
N SER A 231 20.05 2.97 -3.09
CA SER A 231 19.31 4.23 -3.13
C SER A 231 18.44 4.41 -1.87
N THR A 232 17.90 5.61 -1.63
CA THR A 232 16.88 5.84 -0.59
C THR A 232 15.54 6.23 -1.19
N TRP A 233 14.43 5.66 -0.70
CA TRP A 233 13.08 6.13 -1.04
C TRP A 233 12.66 7.41 -0.31
N THR A 234 13.45 7.92 0.63
CA THR A 234 13.07 9.09 1.44
C THR A 234 13.19 10.38 0.62
N LEU A 235 12.15 11.21 0.62
CA LEU A 235 12.20 12.56 0.03
C LEU A 235 13.10 13.49 0.89
N PRO A 236 14.15 14.11 0.32
CA PRO A 236 14.91 15.17 1.00
C PRO A 236 14.07 16.44 1.08
N GLU A 237 13.52 16.77 2.25
CA GLU A 237 12.52 17.84 2.37
C GLU A 237 13.11 19.26 2.34
N GLY A 238 14.34 19.46 2.81
CA GLY A 238 14.94 20.78 3.00
C GLY A 238 15.04 21.65 1.74
N ASP A 239 15.32 21.03 0.60
CA ASP A 239 15.47 21.70 -0.70
C ASP A 239 14.25 21.55 -1.62
N PHE A 240 13.17 20.92 -1.15
CA PHE A 240 12.09 20.47 -2.03
C PHE A 240 11.12 21.61 -2.40
N PRO A 241 10.70 21.78 -3.68
CA PRO A 241 10.08 23.03 -4.14
C PRO A 241 8.67 23.34 -3.61
N PHE A 242 8.04 22.42 -2.87
CA PHE A 242 6.76 22.67 -2.20
C PHE A 242 6.62 21.87 -0.90
N SER A 243 6.10 22.52 0.14
CA SER A 243 5.86 21.96 1.47
C SER A 243 4.36 21.87 1.78
N GLY A 244 3.99 21.41 2.98
CA GLY A 244 2.59 21.41 3.43
C GLY A 244 1.68 20.43 2.71
N MET A 245 2.22 19.39 2.06
CA MET A 245 1.47 18.45 1.21
C MET A 245 0.29 17.79 1.92
N GLN A 246 0.38 17.55 3.24
CA GLN A 246 -0.71 17.05 4.08
C GLN A 246 -2.00 17.91 4.04
N GLY A 247 -1.88 19.21 3.75
CA GLY A 247 -3.02 20.13 3.63
C GLY A 247 -3.71 20.11 2.25
N PHE A 248 -3.17 19.38 1.27
CA PHE A 248 -3.76 19.29 -0.06
C PHE A 248 -5.10 18.52 -0.03
N ASN A 249 -6.06 19.01 -0.81
CA ASN A 249 -7.44 18.53 -0.83
C ASN A 249 -8.07 18.75 -2.23
N ALA A 250 -9.28 18.26 -2.46
CA ALA A 250 -9.94 18.36 -3.78
C ALA A 250 -10.03 19.79 -4.37
N ARG A 251 -9.91 20.85 -3.55
CA ARG A 251 -9.91 22.26 -4.00
C ARG A 251 -8.52 22.80 -4.38
N THR A 252 -7.43 22.08 -4.10
CA THR A 252 -6.06 22.44 -4.52
C THR A 252 -6.03 22.63 -6.04
N ARG A 253 -5.52 23.77 -6.52
CA ARG A 253 -5.57 24.17 -7.94
C ARG A 253 -4.91 23.14 -8.86
N GLU A 254 -3.86 22.48 -8.37
CA GLU A 254 -3.05 21.49 -9.06
C GLU A 254 -3.62 20.07 -8.98
N SER A 255 -4.79 19.86 -8.36
CA SER A 255 -5.45 18.54 -8.33
C SER A 255 -5.82 18.06 -9.74
N LEU A 256 -5.76 16.74 -9.96
CA LEU A 256 -6.16 16.10 -11.21
C LEU A 256 -7.59 16.49 -11.60
N GLY A 257 -8.54 16.45 -10.66
CA GLY A 257 -9.92 16.85 -10.92
C GLY A 257 -10.05 18.31 -11.39
N ASN A 258 -9.25 19.22 -10.82
CA ASN A 258 -9.20 20.62 -11.24
C ASN A 258 -8.43 20.84 -12.54
N ALA A 259 -7.43 20.02 -12.85
CA ALA A 259 -6.69 20.07 -14.10
C ALA A 259 -7.54 19.59 -15.28
N LEU A 260 -8.24 18.46 -15.14
CA LEU A 260 -9.16 17.93 -16.15
C LEU A 260 -10.31 18.92 -16.43
N ARG A 261 -10.92 19.49 -15.38
CA ARG A 261 -11.98 20.50 -15.49
C ARG A 261 -11.54 21.80 -16.18
N ARG A 262 -10.23 22.10 -16.24
CA ARG A 262 -9.69 23.22 -17.04
C ARG A 262 -9.35 22.84 -18.49
N GLY A 263 -9.20 21.55 -18.77
CA GLY A 263 -9.03 21.01 -20.13
C GLY A 263 -10.36 20.79 -20.86
N GLU A 264 -11.45 20.61 -20.11
CA GLU A 264 -12.84 20.57 -20.61
C GLU A 264 -13.21 21.91 -21.28
N GLY A 265 -13.00 22.00 -22.59
CA GLY A 265 -13.23 23.20 -23.41
C GLY A 265 -11.97 23.81 -24.04
N ALA A 266 -10.77 23.29 -23.75
CA ALA A 266 -9.55 23.73 -24.43
C ALA A 266 -9.51 23.24 -25.90
N ALA A 267 -8.92 24.04 -26.80
CA ALA A 267 -8.73 23.67 -28.19
C ALA A 267 -7.82 22.43 -28.30
N LYS A 268 -8.31 21.36 -28.96
CA LYS A 268 -7.60 20.08 -29.05
C LYS A 268 -6.28 20.16 -29.81
N ASP A 269 -6.18 21.12 -30.74
CA ASP A 269 -5.07 21.26 -31.67
C ASP A 269 -3.84 21.90 -31.01
N HIS A 270 -4.05 22.70 -29.96
CA HIS A 270 -3.01 23.40 -29.20
C HIS A 270 -3.30 23.33 -27.69
N PRO A 271 -3.15 22.15 -27.05
CA PRO A 271 -3.34 22.02 -25.61
C PRO A 271 -2.27 22.84 -24.86
N PRO A 272 -2.62 23.53 -23.76
CA PRO A 272 -1.66 24.28 -22.96
C PRO A 272 -0.58 23.35 -22.38
N PRO A 273 0.66 23.84 -22.18
CA PRO A 273 1.74 23.03 -21.64
C PRO A 273 1.36 22.43 -20.28
N PRO A 274 1.71 21.16 -20.01
CA PRO A 274 1.38 20.52 -18.74
C PRO A 274 2.09 21.22 -17.57
N PRO A 275 1.46 21.31 -16.38
CA PRO A 275 2.16 21.81 -15.21
C PRO A 275 3.32 20.87 -14.84
N PRO A 276 4.41 21.37 -14.21
CA PRO A 276 5.56 20.53 -13.83
C PRO A 276 5.18 19.44 -12.81
N TRP A 277 4.12 19.66 -12.02
CA TRP A 277 3.54 18.70 -11.09
C TRP A 277 2.00 18.69 -11.12
N MET A 278 1.41 17.60 -10.63
CA MET A 278 -0.03 17.48 -10.31
C MET A 278 -0.24 16.82 -8.95
N TYR A 279 -1.38 17.11 -8.33
CA TYR A 279 -1.86 16.46 -7.11
C TYR A 279 -2.96 15.43 -7.41
N VAL A 280 -2.91 14.28 -6.73
CA VAL A 280 -3.89 13.20 -6.81
C VAL A 280 -4.53 13.01 -5.44
N HIS A 281 -5.83 13.26 -5.37
CA HIS A 281 -6.66 13.17 -4.18
C HIS A 281 -7.44 11.85 -4.18
N LEU A 282 -6.96 10.86 -3.42
CA LEU A 282 -7.57 9.52 -3.28
C LEU A 282 -7.80 9.15 -1.81
N ARG A 283 -8.08 10.15 -0.97
CA ARG A 283 -8.56 9.98 0.40
C ARG A 283 -10.04 9.58 0.40
N HIS A 284 -10.52 9.00 1.48
CA HIS A 284 -11.89 8.48 1.60
C HIS A 284 -13.00 9.54 1.36
N ASP A 285 -12.65 10.83 1.48
CA ASP A 285 -13.50 11.99 1.20
C ASP A 285 -13.52 12.44 -0.27
N TYR A 286 -12.81 11.76 -1.20
CA TYR A 286 -12.80 12.14 -2.62
C TYR A 286 -14.22 12.12 -3.21
N ASN A 287 -14.55 13.16 -3.99
CA ASN A 287 -15.89 13.30 -4.56
C ASN A 287 -16.06 12.34 -5.76
N ARG A 288 -16.81 11.25 -5.54
CA ARG A 288 -17.14 10.23 -6.55
C ARG A 288 -17.89 10.76 -7.78
N ASN A 289 -18.50 11.95 -7.67
CA ASN A 289 -19.23 12.61 -8.75
C ASN A 289 -18.43 13.78 -9.38
N ALA A 290 -17.15 13.94 -9.03
CA ALA A 290 -16.24 14.92 -9.63
C ALA A 290 -15.22 14.24 -10.56
N ASN A 291 -14.14 14.94 -10.90
CA ASN A 291 -13.09 14.43 -11.79
C ASN A 291 -11.91 13.73 -11.07
N ASP A 292 -11.88 13.66 -9.74
CA ASP A 292 -10.85 12.89 -9.02
C ASP A 292 -10.87 11.36 -9.31
N PRO A 293 -12.03 10.69 -9.47
CA PRO A 293 -12.11 9.29 -9.88
C PRO A 293 -11.49 9.00 -11.25
N ARG A 294 -11.29 10.02 -12.11
CA ARG A 294 -10.66 9.89 -13.43
C ARG A 294 -9.19 9.45 -13.34
N PHE A 295 -8.60 9.42 -12.13
CA PHE A 295 -7.38 8.66 -11.87
C PHE A 295 -7.46 7.20 -12.34
N PHE A 296 -8.64 6.56 -12.27
CA PHE A 296 -8.88 5.19 -12.74
C PHE A 296 -9.37 5.14 -14.20
N CYS A 297 -9.31 6.26 -14.93
CA CYS A 297 -9.68 6.37 -16.33
C CYS A 297 -8.46 6.68 -17.20
N ASP A 298 -8.50 6.25 -18.46
CA ASP A 298 -7.38 6.44 -19.40
C ASP A 298 -7.01 7.92 -19.60
N ASP A 299 -8.00 8.83 -19.64
CA ASP A 299 -7.77 10.25 -19.88
C ASP A 299 -7.09 10.97 -18.71
N GLY A 300 -7.45 10.63 -17.46
CA GLY A 300 -6.76 11.12 -16.26
C GLY A 300 -5.36 10.55 -16.16
N GLN A 301 -5.17 9.28 -16.55
CA GLN A 301 -3.84 8.69 -16.68
C GLN A 301 -2.99 9.33 -17.79
N ASP A 302 -3.58 9.82 -18.89
CA ASP A 302 -2.86 10.58 -19.91
C ASP A 302 -2.52 12.00 -19.45
N ALA A 303 -3.35 12.64 -18.62
CA ALA A 303 -2.97 13.88 -17.93
C ALA A 303 -1.78 13.65 -17.00
N LEU A 304 -1.82 12.60 -16.16
CA LEU A 304 -0.72 12.23 -15.25
C LEU A 304 0.54 11.74 -15.98
N ARG A 305 0.43 11.20 -17.20
CA ARG A 305 1.60 10.80 -18.01
C ARG A 305 2.43 12.01 -18.47
N ARG A 306 1.81 13.19 -18.63
CA ARG A 306 2.46 14.41 -19.16
C ARG A 306 3.25 15.22 -18.13
N VAL A 307 3.14 14.93 -16.84
CA VAL A 307 3.80 15.71 -15.77
C VAL A 307 5.04 15.01 -15.20
N GLY A 308 6.08 15.76 -14.85
CA GLY A 308 7.28 15.20 -14.23
C GLY A 308 6.99 14.59 -12.86
N TRP A 309 6.27 15.34 -12.02
CA TRP A 309 6.00 15.00 -10.62
C TRP A 309 4.52 14.78 -10.34
N VAL A 310 4.19 13.76 -9.55
CA VAL A 310 2.83 13.53 -9.04
C VAL A 310 2.87 13.43 -7.52
N VAL A 311 2.03 14.19 -6.83
CA VAL A 311 1.84 14.13 -5.38
C VAL A 311 0.58 13.31 -5.09
N LEU A 312 0.67 12.29 -4.25
CA LEU A 312 -0.41 11.36 -3.95
C LEU A 312 -0.74 11.38 -2.45
N LEU A 313 -1.95 11.84 -2.11
CA LEU A 313 -2.55 11.62 -0.79
C LEU A 313 -3.66 10.58 -0.93
N SER A 314 -3.54 9.49 -0.18
CA SER A 314 -4.55 8.45 -0.09
C SER A 314 -4.48 7.74 1.27
N ASP A 315 -5.65 7.28 1.72
CA ASP A 315 -5.86 6.42 2.88
C ASP A 315 -6.43 5.03 2.49
N ASN A 316 -6.63 4.78 1.19
CA ASN A 316 -7.28 3.59 0.63
C ASN A 316 -6.30 2.57 0.02
N TYR A 317 -6.65 1.27 0.11
CA TYR A 317 -6.03 0.22 -0.71
C TYR A 317 -6.59 0.27 -2.15
N PHE A 318 -6.01 1.10 -3.01
CA PHE A 318 -6.56 1.39 -4.34
C PHE A 318 -6.09 0.44 -5.47
N VAL A 319 -5.30 -0.60 -5.16
CA VAL A 319 -4.89 -1.63 -6.12
C VAL A 319 -6.06 -2.26 -6.92
N PRO A 320 -7.24 -2.57 -6.33
CA PRO A 320 -8.36 -3.11 -7.10
C PRO A 320 -8.83 -2.18 -8.23
N GLY A 321 -8.75 -0.85 -8.02
CA GLY A 321 -9.06 0.14 -9.06
C GLY A 321 -8.02 0.16 -10.18
N LEU A 322 -6.74 -0.12 -9.89
CA LEU A 322 -5.69 -0.23 -10.91
C LEU A 322 -5.93 -1.41 -11.88
N PHE A 323 -6.55 -2.49 -11.41
CA PHE A 323 -6.98 -3.62 -12.26
C PHE A 323 -8.17 -3.31 -13.18
N LEU A 324 -8.84 -2.16 -13.00
CA LEU A 324 -9.96 -1.72 -13.84
C LEU A 324 -9.56 -0.70 -14.93
N VAL A 325 -8.31 -0.21 -14.92
CA VAL A 325 -7.82 0.74 -15.93
C VAL A 325 -7.31 -0.02 -17.17
N PRO A 326 -7.89 0.15 -18.37
CA PRO A 326 -7.57 -0.69 -19.53
C PRO A 326 -6.09 -0.70 -19.90
N ARG A 327 -5.40 0.45 -19.86
CA ARG A 327 -3.95 0.54 -20.13
C ARG A 327 -3.06 -0.34 -19.25
N PHE A 328 -3.50 -0.67 -18.03
CA PHE A 328 -2.70 -1.47 -17.08
C PHE A 328 -3.00 -2.96 -17.16
N GLU A 329 -4.11 -3.39 -17.76
CA GLU A 329 -4.56 -4.80 -17.76
C GLU A 329 -3.49 -5.77 -18.30
N ARG A 330 -2.85 -5.46 -19.43
CA ARG A 330 -1.80 -6.31 -20.04
C ARG A 330 -0.49 -6.35 -19.23
N ALA A 331 -0.24 -5.37 -18.36
CA ALA A 331 0.89 -5.42 -17.43
C ALA A 331 0.50 -6.24 -16.19
N LEU A 332 -0.62 -5.89 -15.57
CA LEU A 332 -1.12 -6.50 -14.34
C LEU A 332 -1.46 -7.99 -14.49
N SER A 333 -2.08 -8.41 -15.60
CA SER A 333 -2.39 -9.84 -15.85
C SER A 333 -1.14 -10.72 -15.94
N ARG A 334 -0.01 -10.17 -16.39
CA ARG A 334 1.28 -10.88 -16.48
C ARG A 334 2.10 -10.82 -15.19
N MET A 335 2.11 -9.66 -14.52
CA MET A 335 2.83 -9.47 -13.25
C MET A 335 2.11 -10.15 -12.07
N LEU A 336 0.79 -10.06 -12.02
CA LEU A 336 -0.07 -10.53 -10.92
C LEU A 336 -1.26 -11.35 -11.46
N PRO A 337 -1.04 -12.56 -12.03
CA PRO A 337 -2.12 -13.42 -12.53
C PRO A 337 -3.16 -13.75 -11.44
N ARG A 338 -2.70 -13.91 -10.20
CA ARG A 338 -3.53 -13.98 -8.99
C ARG A 338 -3.73 -12.59 -8.41
N ARG A 339 -4.82 -11.92 -8.81
CA ARG A 339 -5.19 -10.57 -8.36
C ARG A 339 -5.30 -10.47 -6.83
N ASP A 340 -5.75 -11.55 -6.20
CA ASP A 340 -5.84 -11.75 -4.74
C ASP A 340 -4.48 -11.76 -4.03
N ALA A 341 -3.40 -12.15 -4.72
CA ALA A 341 -2.05 -12.17 -4.17
C ALA A 341 -1.29 -10.82 -4.30
N ALA A 342 -1.92 -9.77 -4.84
CA ALA A 342 -1.25 -8.49 -5.13
C ALA A 342 -0.55 -7.88 -3.91
N PHE A 343 -1.27 -7.67 -2.80
CA PHE A 343 -0.66 -7.17 -1.56
C PHE A 343 0.36 -8.16 -0.97
N HIS A 344 0.13 -9.47 -1.11
CA HIS A 344 1.04 -10.49 -0.61
C HIS A 344 2.43 -10.41 -1.26
N HIS A 345 2.52 -10.24 -2.59
CA HIS A 345 3.81 -10.09 -3.25
C HIS A 345 4.44 -8.71 -3.02
N LEU A 346 3.68 -7.63 -3.23
CA LEU A 346 4.20 -6.26 -3.13
C LEU A 346 4.63 -5.92 -1.69
N GLY A 347 3.82 -6.28 -0.69
CA GLY A 347 4.11 -6.06 0.72
C GLY A 347 5.31 -6.89 1.23
N ARG A 348 5.50 -8.12 0.73
CA ARG A 348 6.67 -8.96 1.08
C ARG A 348 8.00 -8.47 0.48
N TYR A 349 7.94 -7.58 -0.51
CA TYR A 349 9.10 -6.93 -1.14
C TYR A 349 9.39 -5.55 -0.55
N LEU A 350 8.35 -4.78 -0.24
CA LEU A 350 8.46 -3.38 0.18
C LEU A 350 8.57 -3.22 1.70
N LEU A 351 7.86 -4.05 2.50
CA LEU A 351 7.64 -3.81 3.93
C LEU A 351 8.48 -4.76 4.79
N HIS A 352 9.78 -4.45 4.91
CA HIS A 352 10.72 -5.16 5.78
C HIS A 352 10.91 -4.41 7.11
N PRO A 353 10.52 -4.99 8.27
CA PRO A 353 10.68 -4.34 9.56
C PRO A 353 12.14 -3.97 9.89
N SER A 354 12.37 -2.80 10.47
CA SER A 354 13.68 -2.39 10.97
C SER A 354 14.23 -3.37 12.01
N ASN A 355 15.55 -3.35 12.26
CA ASN A 355 16.18 -4.26 13.25
C ASN A 355 15.56 -4.13 14.65
N THR A 356 15.08 -2.94 15.04
CA THR A 356 14.36 -2.70 16.30
C THR A 356 13.02 -3.45 16.34
N VAL A 357 12.19 -3.29 15.31
CA VAL A 357 10.87 -3.95 15.22
C VAL A 357 11.04 -5.46 15.04
N TRP A 358 12.00 -5.89 14.22
CA TRP A 358 12.34 -7.29 14.01
C TRP A 358 12.80 -7.97 15.31
N GLY A 359 13.61 -7.29 16.12
CA GLY A 359 14.02 -7.78 17.44
C GLY A 359 12.84 -8.03 18.38
N MET A 360 11.79 -7.19 18.34
CA MET A 360 10.56 -7.44 19.10
C MET A 360 9.80 -8.67 18.60
N VAL A 361 9.60 -8.78 17.28
CA VAL A 361 8.92 -9.94 16.65
C VAL A 361 9.66 -11.24 16.93
N ALA A 362 10.97 -11.28 16.74
CA ALA A 362 11.80 -12.46 16.92
C ALA A 362 11.83 -12.93 18.38
N ARG A 363 11.95 -12.01 19.35
CA ARG A 363 11.89 -12.36 20.78
C ARG A 363 10.51 -12.88 21.19
N TYR A 364 9.43 -12.22 20.79
CA TYR A 364 8.07 -12.67 21.13
C TYR A 364 7.78 -14.06 20.55
N HIS A 365 8.17 -14.30 19.29
CA HIS A 365 8.01 -15.61 18.66
C HIS A 365 8.81 -16.69 19.40
N ALA A 366 10.09 -16.42 19.72
CA ALA A 366 10.95 -17.36 20.45
C ALA A 366 10.38 -17.72 21.83
N SER A 367 9.94 -16.73 22.61
CA SER A 367 9.45 -16.94 23.98
C SER A 367 8.05 -17.58 24.07
N TYR A 368 7.15 -17.31 23.11
CA TYR A 368 5.72 -17.63 23.26
C TYR A 368 5.11 -18.46 22.11
N MET A 369 5.76 -18.57 20.96
CA MET A 369 5.19 -19.22 19.77
C MET A 369 6.03 -20.39 19.23
N ALA A 370 7.34 -20.41 19.45
CA ALA A 370 8.26 -21.33 18.80
C ALA A 370 7.86 -22.81 18.99
N CYS A 371 7.61 -23.23 20.22
CA CYS A 371 7.29 -24.61 20.58
C CYS A 371 5.85 -25.06 20.26
N ALA A 372 4.99 -24.17 19.76
CA ALA A 372 3.60 -24.51 19.45
C ALA A 372 3.47 -25.19 18.08
N ASN A 373 2.88 -26.40 18.05
CA ASN A 373 2.60 -27.18 16.84
C ASN A 373 1.71 -26.41 15.84
N GLU A 374 0.72 -25.67 16.37
CA GLU A 374 -0.16 -24.78 15.62
C GLU A 374 -0.23 -23.41 16.31
N ARG A 375 -0.48 -22.36 15.52
CA ARG A 375 -0.47 -20.96 15.97
C ARG A 375 -1.70 -20.27 15.39
N VAL A 376 -2.65 -19.92 16.25
CA VAL A 376 -3.88 -19.21 15.87
C VAL A 376 -3.71 -17.72 16.12
N GLY A 377 -3.94 -16.90 15.08
CA GLY A 377 -3.94 -15.45 15.19
C GLY A 377 -5.36 -14.91 15.31
N ILE A 378 -5.68 -14.23 16.42
CA ILE A 378 -6.95 -13.52 16.61
C ILE A 378 -6.65 -12.02 16.59
N GLN A 379 -7.04 -11.36 15.51
CA GLN A 379 -7.00 -9.90 15.43
C GLN A 379 -8.38 -9.35 15.84
N LEU A 380 -8.40 -8.59 16.93
CA LEU A 380 -9.54 -7.75 17.29
C LEU A 380 -9.34 -6.38 16.63
N MET A 381 -10.41 -5.83 16.04
CA MET A 381 -10.46 -4.54 15.34
C MET A 381 -11.66 -3.73 15.83
#